data_AF-A0A928W2C4-F1
#
_entry.id   AF-A0A928W2C4-F1
#
_cell.length_a   1.000
_cell.length_b   1.000
_cell.length_c   1.000
_cell.angle_alpha   90.00
_cell.angle_beta   90.00
_cell.angle_gamma   90.00
#
_symmetry.space_group_name_H-M   'P 1'
#
loop_
_entity.id
_entity.type
_entity.pdbx_description
1 polymer ?
#
loop_
_entity_poly.entity_id
_entity_poly.type
_entity_poly.pdbx_seq_one_letter_code
_entity_poly.pdbx_strand_id
1 'polypeptide(L)' 'MDNNSIPSTLMTDEDWIDKGKADAWDGKPRDSPEHDSRAASMYDLGYCEGEIRRSPVVNRKTA' A
#
# COMPACT_ATOMS: atom_id res chain seq x y z
N MET A 1 -8.46 32.05 -1.95
CA MET A 1 -8.76 30.67 -2.37
C MET A 1 -7.96 29.77 -1.46
N ASP A 2 -8.48 29.46 -0.27
CA ASP A 2 -7.72 28.74 0.74
C ASP A 2 -8.68 28.23 1.83
N ASN A 3 -9.60 27.37 1.40
CA ASN A 3 -10.33 26.46 2.28
C ASN A 3 -9.95 25.03 1.87
N ASN A 4 -8.67 24.70 2.01
CA ASN A 4 -8.20 23.33 1.90
C ASN A 4 -8.32 22.64 3.27
N SER A 5 -9.54 22.63 3.80
CA SER A 5 -9.90 21.68 4.83
C SER A 5 -10.13 20.36 4.09
N ILE A 6 -9.05 19.60 3.86
CA ILE A 6 -9.15 18.22 3.38
C ILE A 6 -9.98 17.50 4.44
N PRO A 7 -11.21 17.04 4.14
CA PRO A 7 -11.93 16.21 5.08
C PRO A 7 -11.08 14.96 5.26
N SER A 8 -10.68 14.71 6.51
CA SER A 8 -9.90 13.58 7.00
C SER A 8 -10.62 12.22 6.83
N THR A 9 -11.37 12.06 5.75
CA THR A 9 -12.35 10.98 5.53
C THR A 9 -12.29 10.37 4.13
N LEU A 10 -11.43 10.85 3.22
CA LEU A 10 -11.32 10.33 1.86
C LEU A 10 -9.84 10.13 1.51
N MET A 11 -9.25 9.03 2.02
CA MET A 11 -8.01 8.50 1.43
C MET A 11 -8.28 8.24 -0.06
N THR A 12 -7.40 8.73 -0.93
CA THR A 12 -7.52 8.48 -2.37
C THR A 12 -7.12 7.05 -2.71
N ASP A 13 -7.34 6.65 -3.96
CA ASP A 13 -6.88 5.34 -4.45
C ASP A 13 -5.36 5.19 -4.27
N GLU A 14 -4.60 6.26 -4.53
CA GLU A 14 -3.14 6.30 -4.35
C GLU A 14 -2.74 6.18 -2.88
N ASP A 15 -3.46 6.83 -1.95
CA ASP A 15 -3.20 6.70 -0.52
C ASP A 15 -3.37 5.24 -0.04
N TRP A 16 -4.36 4.53 -0.57
CA TRP A 16 -4.57 3.11 -0.26
C TRP A 16 -3.46 2.23 -0.81
N ILE A 17 -3.00 2.49 -2.04
CA ILE A 17 -1.86 1.81 -2.65
C ILE A 17 -0.59 2.02 -1.80
N ASP A 18 -0.29 3.27 -1.45
CA ASP A 18 0.91 3.60 -0.67
C ASP A 18 0.85 3.00 0.73
N LYS A 19 -0.33 2.99 1.36
CA LYS A 19 -0.55 2.33 2.64
C LYS A 19 -0.29 0.83 2.56
N GLY A 20 -0.89 0.13 1.60
CA GLY A 20 -0.68 -1.31 1.42
C GLY A 20 0.79 -1.65 1.21
N LYS A 21 1.48 -0.88 0.39
CA LYS A 21 2.92 -1.03 0.14
C LYS A 21 3.76 -0.83 1.40
N ALA A 22 3.45 0.19 2.19
CA ALA A 22 4.13 0.47 3.45
C ALA A 22 3.91 -0.65 4.47
N ASP A 23 2.69 -1.17 4.61
CA ASP A 23 2.37 -2.24 5.55
C ASP A 23 3.08 -3.57 5.16
N ALA A 24 3.18 -3.87 3.85
CA ALA A 24 4.00 -4.99 3.37
C ALA A 24 5.50 -4.80 3.65
N TRP A 25 6.02 -3.57 3.52
CA TRP A 25 7.41 -3.25 3.89
C TRP A 25 7.67 -3.35 5.39
N ASP A 26 6.68 -3.04 6.23
CA ASP A 26 6.76 -3.22 7.67
C ASP A 26 6.58 -4.70 8.08
N GLY A 27 6.01 -5.52 7.18
CA GLY A 27 5.74 -6.94 7.42
C GLY A 27 4.50 -7.18 8.27
N LYS A 28 3.60 -6.20 8.27
CA LYS A 28 2.29 -6.30 8.92
C LYS A 28 1.39 -7.25 8.13
N PRO A 29 0.44 -7.92 8.80
CA PRO A 29 -0.60 -8.67 8.09
C PRO A 29 -1.47 -7.73 7.24
N ARG A 30 -2.12 -8.28 6.20
CA ARG A 30 -3.06 -7.53 5.37
C ARG A 30 -4.26 -7.07 6.21
N ASP A 31 -4.54 -5.77 6.18
CA ASP A 31 -5.67 -5.14 6.88
C ASP A 31 -6.49 -4.30 5.88
N SER A 32 -7.05 -4.99 4.90
CA SER A 32 -7.81 -4.37 3.80
C SER A 32 -9.18 -3.88 4.31
N PRO A 33 -9.65 -2.68 3.92
CA PRO A 33 -10.93 -2.15 4.38
C PRO A 33 -12.13 -3.03 3.97
N GLU A 34 -12.99 -3.43 4.93
CA GLU A 34 -14.13 -4.31 4.64
C GLU A 34 -15.32 -3.61 3.96
N HIS A 35 -15.48 -2.30 4.19
CA HIS A 35 -16.66 -1.53 3.75
C HIS A 35 -16.47 -0.75 2.45
N ASP A 36 -15.26 -0.77 1.88
CA ASP A 36 -14.94 -0.10 0.62
C ASP A 36 -14.16 -1.05 -0.29
N SER A 37 -14.87 -1.66 -1.22
CA SER A 37 -14.33 -2.64 -2.17
C SER A 37 -13.23 -2.05 -3.05
N ARG A 38 -13.29 -0.75 -3.35
CA ARG A 38 -12.31 -0.06 -4.17
C ARG A 38 -11.04 0.18 -3.36
N ALA A 39 -11.18 0.72 -2.15
CA ALA A 39 -10.07 0.88 -1.21
C ALA A 39 -9.37 -0.44 -0.89
N ALA A 40 -10.14 -1.52 -0.67
CA ALA A 40 -9.60 -2.86 -0.45
C ALA A 40 -8.74 -3.33 -1.64
N SER A 41 -9.24 -3.15 -2.86
CA SER A 41 -8.50 -3.52 -4.07
C SER A 41 -7.21 -2.69 -4.24
N MET A 42 -7.27 -1.39 -3.97
CA MET A 42 -6.11 -0.49 -4.06
C MET A 42 -5.05 -0.81 -3.00
N TYR A 43 -5.48 -1.07 -1.76
CA TYR A 43 -4.60 -1.54 -0.70
C TYR A 43 -3.92 -2.87 -1.06
N ASP A 44 -4.69 -3.85 -1.54
CA ASP A 44 -4.15 -5.16 -1.91
C ASP A 44 -3.11 -5.07 -3.04
N LEU A 45 -3.34 -4.20 -4.04
CA LEU A 45 -2.37 -3.94 -5.10
C LEU A 45 -1.04 -3.41 -4.53
N GLY A 46 -1.13 -2.39 -3.67
CA GLY A 46 0.04 -1.81 -3.01
C GLY A 46 0.79 -2.82 -2.15
N TYR A 47 0.07 -3.62 -1.36
CA TYR A 47 0.64 -4.64 -0.50
C TYR A 47 1.37 -5.71 -1.33
N CYS A 48 0.77 -6.20 -2.41
CA CYS A 48 1.44 -7.14 -3.32
C CYS A 48 2.72 -6.54 -3.92
N GLU A 49 2.71 -5.26 -4.33
CA GLU A 49 3.91 -4.58 -4.83
C GLU A 49 5.01 -4.48 -3.75
N GLY A 50 4.62 -4.21 -2.50
CA GLY A 50 5.53 -4.18 -1.36
C GLY A 50 6.17 -5.55 -1.07
N GLU A 51 5.42 -6.65 -1.23
CA GLU A 51 5.93 -8.02 -1.10
C GLU A 51 6.93 -8.38 -2.20
N ILE A 52 6.73 -7.89 -3.44
CA ILE A 52 7.62 -8.17 -4.57
C ILE A 52 9.04 -7.65 -4.32
N ARG A 53 9.22 -6.47 -3.70
CA ARG A 53 10.56 -5.92 -3.37
C ARG A 53 11.31 -6.72 -2.30
N ARG A 54 10.63 -7.57 -1.52
CA ARG A 54 11.28 -8.55 -0.63
C ARG A 54 11.50 -9.91 -1.28
N SER A 55 11.07 -10.11 -2.53
CA SER A 55 11.47 -11.30 -3.26
C SER A 55 13.00 -11.27 -3.34
N PRO A 56 13.69 -12.30 -2.84
CA PRO A 56 15.12 -12.38 -3.00
C PRO A 56 15.34 -12.66 -4.48
N VAL A 57 15.45 -11.59 -5.28
CA VAL A 57 16.55 -11.56 -6.22
C VAL A 57 17.78 -11.68 -5.32
N VAL A 58 18.13 -12.92 -5.05
CA VAL A 58 19.45 -13.34 -4.61
C VAL A 58 20.34 -12.68 -5.65
N ASN A 59 20.84 -11.50 -5.30
CA ASN A 59 21.91 -10.87 -6.00
C ASN A 59 23.07 -11.82 -5.72
N ARG A 60 23.15 -12.91 -6.50
CA ARG A 60 24.31 -13.77 -6.55
C ARG A 60 25.39 -12.84 -7.08
N LYS A 61 26.06 -12.15 -6.16
CA LYS A 61 27.42 -11.71 -6.36
C LYS A 61 28.22 -12.97 -6.63
N THR A 62 28.27 -13.39 -7.89
CA THR A 62 29.44 -14.09 -8.39
C THR A 62 30.53 -13.04 -8.52
N ALA A 63 31.26 -12.87 -7.43
CA ALA A 63 32.65 -12.42 -7.45
C ALA A 63 33.53 -13.67 -7.61
#